data_AF-A0A5E9AHK7-F1
#
_entry.id   AF-A0A5E9AHK7-F1
#
_cell.length_a   1.000
_cell.length_b   1.000
_cell.length_c   1.000
_cell.angle_alpha   90.00
_cell.angle_beta   90.00
_cell.angle_gamma   90.00
#
_symmetry.space_group_name_H-M   'P 1'
#
loop_
_entity.id
_entity.type
_entity.pdbx_description
1 polymer ?
#
loop_
_entity_poly.entity_id
_entity_poly.type
_entity_poly.pdbx_seq_one_letter_code
_entity_poly.pdbx_strand_id
1 'polypeptide(L)' 'MITNVTPAEIAAAELWLIGYLVDNAKPMRLPSILHSACKAGHLWRHVLAARRKPSNGVVACRDANGEWAWKLSTDERKAA' A
#
# COMPACT_ATOMS: atom_id res chain seq x y z
N MET A 1 23.89 -7.86 -4.74
CA MET A 1 23.04 -7.78 -5.95
C MET A 1 21.83 -6.92 -5.64
N ILE A 2 21.78 -5.70 -6.19
CA ILE A 2 20.56 -4.89 -6.15
C ILE A 2 19.68 -5.46 -7.26
N THR A 3 18.69 -6.29 -6.89
CA THR A 3 17.64 -6.70 -7.83
C THR A 3 16.96 -5.43 -8.32
N ASN A 4 17.16 -5.11 -9.61
CA ASN A 4 16.53 -3.98 -10.27
C ASN A 4 15.03 -4.12 -10.13
N VAL A 5 14.44 -3.24 -9.31
CA VAL A 5 13.00 -3.13 -9.17
C VAL A 5 12.45 -2.62 -10.51
N THR A 6 11.68 -3.44 -11.20
CA THR A 6 11.09 -3.03 -12.47
C THR A 6 9.84 -2.18 -12.25
N PRO A 7 9.52 -1.23 -13.16
CA PRO A 7 8.28 -0.46 -13.08
C PRO A 7 7.02 -1.32 -13.07
N ALA A 8 7.05 -2.47 -13.74
CA ALA A 8 5.94 -3.43 -13.78
C ALA A 8 5.67 -4.06 -12.40
N GLU A 9 6.72 -4.44 -11.67
CA GLU A 9 6.57 -4.98 -10.32
C GLU A 9 6.04 -3.94 -9.32
N ILE A 10 6.45 -2.68 -9.47
CA ILE A 10 5.89 -1.58 -8.68
C ILE A 10 4.40 -1.40 -9.00
N ALA A 11 4.01 -1.42 -10.28
CA ALA A 11 2.62 -1.28 -10.70
C ALA A 11 1.74 -2.44 -10.19
N ALA A 12 2.25 -3.67 -10.20
CA ALA A 12 1.55 -4.83 -9.63
C ALA A 12 1.39 -4.69 -8.10
N ALA A 13 2.46 -4.27 -7.39
CA ALA A 13 2.40 -4.04 -5.95
C ALA A 13 1.48 -2.87 -5.57
N GLU A 14 1.37 -1.86 -6.43
CA GLU A 14 0.43 -0.75 -6.28
C GLU A 14 -1.02 -1.20 -6.38
N LEU A 15 -1.38 -1.95 -7.44
CA LEU A 15 -2.73 -2.50 -7.59
C LEU A 15 -3.12 -3.37 -6.40
N TRP A 16 -2.20 -4.23 -5.96
CA TRP A 16 -2.39 -5.05 -4.77
C TRP A 16 -2.59 -4.20 -3.51
N LEU A 17 -1.77 -3.16 -3.30
CA LEU A 17 -1.85 -2.29 -2.13
C LEU A 17 -3.19 -1.55 -2.07
N ILE A 18 -3.67 -1.04 -3.20
CA ILE A 18 -4.97 -0.38 -3.29
C ILE A 18 -6.08 -1.38 -2.93
N GLY A 19 -6.12 -2.55 -3.58
CA GLY A 19 -7.12 -3.58 -3.29
C GLY A 19 -7.12 -4.01 -1.82
N TYR A 20 -5.94 -4.22 -1.24
CA TYR A 20 -5.78 -4.55 0.17
C TYR A 20 -6.37 -3.48 1.10
N LEU A 21 -6.17 -2.19 0.79
CA LEU A 21 -6.71 -1.09 1.59
C LEU A 21 -8.22 -0.90 1.40
N VAL A 22 -8.76 -1.19 0.21
CA VAL A 22 -10.20 -1.24 -0.04
C VAL A 22 -10.84 -2.33 0.82
N ASP A 23 -10.35 -3.56 0.73
CA ASP A 23 -10.91 -4.74 1.41
C ASP A 23 -10.93 -4.59 2.93
N ASN A 24 -9.95 -3.90 3.51
CA ASN A 24 -9.87 -3.71 4.96
C ASN A 24 -10.74 -2.55 5.47
N ALA A 25 -11.15 -1.61 4.61
CA ALA A 25 -12.00 -0.46 4.92
C ALA A 25 -11.56 0.41 6.13
N LYS A 26 -10.32 0.28 6.61
CA LYS A 26 -9.77 1.00 7.78
C LYS A 26 -8.27 1.30 7.58
N PRO A 27 -7.69 2.24 8.36
CA PRO A 27 -6.25 2.43 8.37
C PRO A 27 -5.50 1.14 8.71
N MET A 28 -4.53 0.77 7.88
CA MET A 28 -3.73 -0.44 8.05
C MET A 28 -2.30 -0.10 8.42
N ARG A 29 -1.79 -0.73 9.48
CA ARG A 29 -0.41 -0.51 9.95
C ARG A 29 0.60 -1.05 8.96
N LEU A 30 1.74 -0.36 8.83
CA LEU A 30 2.80 -0.74 7.90
C LEU A 30 3.29 -2.18 8.09
N PRO A 31 3.58 -2.68 9.32
CA PRO A 31 3.98 -4.07 9.50
C PRO A 31 2.95 -5.08 8.96
N SER A 32 1.66 -4.82 9.17
CA SER A 32 0.58 -5.68 8.66
C SER A 32 0.53 -5.66 7.14
N ILE A 33 0.66 -4.49 6.51
CA ILE A 33 0.69 -4.34 5.04
C ILE A 33 1.88 -5.12 4.47
N LEU A 34 3.08 -4.92 5.02
CA LEU A 34 4.30 -5.57 4.51
C LEU A 34 4.25 -7.09 4.69
N HIS A 35 3.73 -7.57 5.81
CA HIS A 35 3.55 -9.00 6.05
C HIS A 35 2.58 -9.63 5.04
N SER A 36 1.44 -8.98 4.80
CA SER A 36 0.46 -9.42 3.80
C SER A 36 1.01 -9.35 2.37
N ALA A 37 1.81 -8.33 2.06
CA ALA A 37 2.45 -8.18 0.75
C ALA A 37 3.42 -9.33 0.45
N CYS A 38 4.25 -9.70 1.43
CA CYS A 38 5.16 -10.84 1.30
C CYS A 38 4.39 -12.15 1.08
N LYS A 39 3.27 -12.36 1.78
CA LYS A 39 2.39 -13.53 1.57
C LYS A 39 1.76 -13.55 0.17
N ALA A 40 1.48 -12.38 -0.40
CA ALA A 40 0.96 -12.23 -1.75
C ALA A 40 2.05 -12.30 -2.84
N GLY A 41 3.32 -12.53 -2.47
CA GLY A 41 4.44 -12.64 -3.42
C GLY A 41 5.07 -11.31 -3.82
N HIS A 42 4.69 -10.20 -3.18
CA HIS A 42 5.32 -8.90 -3.41
C HIS A 42 6.52 -8.67 -2.48
N LEU A 43 7.58 -8.05 -3.01
CA LEU A 43 8.67 -7.57 -2.17
C LEU A 43 8.26 -6.28 -1.46
N TRP A 44 8.61 -6.16 -0.18
CA TRP A 44 8.35 -4.97 0.64
C TRP A 44 8.81 -3.67 -0.04
N ARG A 45 9.96 -3.70 -0.73
CA ARG A 45 10.50 -2.55 -1.45
C ARG A 45 9.59 -2.06 -2.59
N HIS A 46 8.82 -2.94 -3.24
CA HIS A 46 7.89 -2.58 -4.30
C HIS A 46 6.67 -1.85 -3.71
N VAL A 47 6.16 -2.33 -2.58
CA VAL A 47 5.06 -1.70 -1.85
C VAL A 47 5.45 -0.32 -1.32
N LEU A 48 6.67 -0.18 -0.78
CA LEU A 48 7.19 1.12 -0.35
C LEU A 48 7.36 2.10 -1.51
N ALA A 49 7.75 1.62 -2.69
CA ALA A 49 7.86 2.44 -3.90
C ALA A 49 6.48 2.85 -4.44
N ALA A 50 5.51 1.93 -4.44
CA ALA A 50 4.12 2.18 -4.84
C ALA A 50 3.49 3.33 -4.06
N ARG A 51 3.71 3.38 -2.73
CA ARG A 51 3.20 4.46 -1.86
C ARG A 51 3.68 5.88 -2.22
N ARG A 52 4.75 6.03 -3.01
CA ARG A 52 5.25 7.36 -3.42
C ARG A 52 4.56 7.93 -4.66
N LYS A 53 3.67 7.17 -5.31
CA LYS A 53 2.92 7.66 -6.47
C LYS A 53 1.78 8.58 -5.99
N PRO A 54 1.71 9.83 -6.47
CA PRO A 54 0.64 10.77 -6.06
C PRO A 54 -0.77 10.31 -6.47
N SER A 55 -0.87 9.42 -7.46
CA SER A 55 -2.08 9.06 -8.19
C SER A 55 -2.84 7.85 -7.64
N ASN A 56 -2.42 7.27 -6.51
CA ASN A 56 -3.04 6.06 -5.95
C ASN A 56 -3.66 6.26 -4.56
N GLY A 57 -3.82 7.53 -4.16
CA GLY A 57 -4.58 7.92 -2.98
C GLY A 57 -4.08 7.36 -1.66
N VAL A 58 -2.93 6.67 -1.61
CA VAL A 58 -2.42 6.10 -0.37
C VAL A 58 -1.85 7.22 0.50
N VAL A 59 -2.55 7.52 1.59
CA VAL A 59 -2.15 8.55 2.54
C VAL A 59 -1.72 7.94 3.87
N ALA A 60 -0.69 8.53 4.47
CA ALA A 60 -0.30 8.20 5.83
C ALA A 60 -1.22 8.88 6.84
N CYS A 61 -1.62 8.16 7.88
CA CYS A 61 -2.48 8.64 8.96
C CYS A 61 -2.12 7.95 10.27
N ARG A 62 -2.76 8.36 11.38
CA ARG A 62 -2.72 7.63 12.65
C ARG A 62 -3.95 6.74 12.76
N ASP A 63 -3.77 5.52 13.27
CA ASP A 63 -4.88 4.63 13.64
C ASP A 63 -5.49 5.01 15.00
N ALA A 64 -6.47 4.24 15.47
CA ALA A 64 -7.15 4.48 16.75
C ALA A 64 -6.21 4.41 17.97
N ASN A 65 -5.05 3.74 17.84
CA ASN A 65 -4.03 3.64 18.88
C ASN A 65 -2.97 4.76 18.76
N GLY A 66 -3.14 5.69 17.81
CA GLY A 66 -2.16 6.74 17.54
C GLY A 66 -0.93 6.25 16.76
N GLU A 67 -0.95 5.04 16.19
CA GLU A 67 0.18 4.48 15.45
C GLU A 67 0.12 4.82 13.96
N TRP A 68 1.28 4.90 13.30
CA TRP A 68 1.33 5.20 11.87
C TRP A 68 0.72 4.05 11.03
N ALA A 69 -0.27 4.41 10.22
CA ALA A 69 -1.01 3.53 9.33
C ALA A 69 -1.21 4.19 7.96
N TRP A 70 -1.56 3.39 6.96
CA TRP A 70 -1.93 3.86 5.62
C TRP A 70 -3.41 3.58 5.35
N LYS A 71 -4.04 4.50 4.63
CA LYS A 71 -5.41 4.36 4.14
C LYS A 71 -5.51 4.96 2.74
N LEU A 72 -6.59 4.65 2.04
CA LEU A 72 -6.95 5.40 0.83
C LEU A 72 -7.54 6.77 1.23
N SER A 73 -7.16 7.80 0.48
CA SER A 73 -7.75 9.13 0.58
C SER A 73 -9.23 9.04 0.23
N THR A 74 -10.03 9.91 0.84
CA THR A 74 -11.49 9.86 0.73
C THR A 74 -11.98 10.07 -0.71
N ASP A 75 -11.16 10.68 -1.57
CA ASP A 75 -11.50 10.92 -2.98
C ASP A 75 -11.40 9.65 -3.83
N GLU A 76 -10.54 8.70 -3.48
CA GLU A 76 -10.44 7.42 -4.19
C GLU A 76 -11.47 6.39 -3.72
N ARG A 77 -12.00 6.51 -2.51
CA ARG A 77 -13.11 5.66 -2.04
C ARG A 77 -14.39 5.81 -2.87
N LYS A 78 -14.56 6.92 -3.60
CA LYS A 78 -15.72 7.14 -4.48
C LYS A 78 -15.52 6.61 -5.90
N ALA A 79 -14.31 6.20 -6.27
CA ALA A 79 -13.95 5.82 -7.64
C ALA A 79 -13.73 4.30 -7.83
N ALA A 80 -13.93 3.49 -6.79
CA ALA A 80 -13.82 2.03 -6.82
C ALA A 80 -15.18 1.35 -6.69
#